data_AF-A0A1F6ZD71-F1
#
_entry.id   AF-A0A1F6ZD71-F1
#
_cell.length_a   1.000
_cell.length_b   1.000
_cell.length_c   1.000
_cell.angle_alpha   90.00
_cell.angle_beta   90.00
_cell.angle_gamma   90.00
#
_symmetry.space_group_name_H-M   'P 1'
#
loop_
_entity.id
_entity.type
_entity.pdbx_description
1 polymer ?
#
loop_
_entity_poly.entity_id
_entity_poly.type
_entity_poly.pdbx_seq_one_letter_code
_entity_poly.pdbx_strand_id
1 'polypeptide(L)'
;MSNITILTEAGRNGWGHLSRCTAIAQAFVAIGSKPKLVVQVDSKSPTVFEFPTEQLDWRSDELVLQSILKQSDLIIIDSYLAKLEIYQAIVARCSAVFIDDYQRLNYPSGTIVNTSLGTKRSHYHSLQSNLVLGPRYHPLKKQFWYTKPISIKPKINSIVLSLGGKDPLEVTGLLIQTIATQYPKILKYVVIGPDFVDSSKIKEMADDYTKIITSASTGEMISLFQKCDLAIVSAGQTLLEVACLALPCIAIVVADNQATQALAWKQVGFCQLLDVRSSLKEIKNITTLISKFTTRESRLLSSQTAQKYITNQGAIKLATKLLQKFSHEIGTNFKLTVGPVCNADNLELFRLANQPSIRSASLTSQKILPLDHNKWLANKLVDKNCFFLVAKYNSQLVGQIRFDRSDASDASPVLSISLDKNYRQMGFGSRLLSSGLQKLTLYWPEAKSVKAFVKIENKPSQKFFSKNNFIMTGMTSQKNVLVLGFMYELSK
;
A
#
# COMPACT_ATOMS: atom_id res chain seq x y z
N MET A 1 -4.13 15.31 -14.32
CA MET A 1 -4.22 14.30 -13.23
C MET A 1 -5.63 13.80 -13.28
N SER A 2 -5.87 12.50 -13.27
CA SER A 2 -7.24 11.98 -13.25
C SER A 2 -7.95 12.42 -11.97
N ASN A 3 -9.18 12.90 -12.07
CA ASN A 3 -10.01 13.25 -10.93
C ASN A 3 -10.60 11.97 -10.33
N ILE A 4 -10.14 11.61 -9.13
CA ILE A 4 -10.54 10.38 -8.44
C ILE A 4 -11.50 10.73 -7.33
N THR A 5 -12.69 10.15 -7.35
CA THR A 5 -13.69 10.32 -6.30
C THR A 5 -13.98 8.98 -5.61
N ILE A 6 -14.02 8.98 -4.29
CA ILE A 6 -14.34 7.82 -3.47
C ILE A 6 -15.68 8.09 -2.78
N LEU A 7 -16.67 7.24 -3.03
CA LEU A 7 -18.03 7.32 -2.48
C LEU A 7 -18.23 6.26 -1.42
N THR A 8 -18.73 6.66 -0.25
CA THR A 8 -19.06 5.72 0.83
C THR A 8 -20.08 6.30 1.82
N GLU A 9 -20.40 5.52 2.85
CA GLU A 9 -21.24 5.92 3.97
C GLU A 9 -20.58 5.63 5.33
N ALA A 10 -21.04 6.34 6.36
CA ALA A 10 -20.67 6.08 7.75
C ALA A 10 -21.83 6.41 8.70
N GLY A 11 -21.89 5.74 9.85
CA GLY A 11 -22.89 6.03 10.87
C GLY A 11 -23.54 4.75 11.38
N ARG A 12 -24.85 4.58 11.14
CA ARG A 12 -25.64 3.52 11.80
C ARG A 12 -25.13 2.11 11.51
N ASN A 13 -24.60 1.87 10.31
CA ASN A 13 -24.07 0.57 9.90
C ASN A 13 -22.59 0.36 10.27
N GLY A 14 -22.02 1.29 11.05
CA GLY A 14 -20.63 1.26 11.50
C GLY A 14 -19.71 2.17 10.68
N TRP A 15 -18.43 2.11 11.03
CA TRP A 15 -17.38 3.00 10.51
C TRP A 15 -16.37 2.27 9.61
N GLY A 16 -16.64 1.00 9.29
CA GLY A 16 -15.72 0.14 8.54
C GLY A 16 -15.46 0.64 7.12
N HIS A 17 -16.50 0.99 6.36
CA HIS A 17 -16.35 1.47 4.99
C HIS A 17 -15.58 2.79 4.95
N LEU A 18 -15.88 3.73 5.85
CA LEU A 18 -15.12 4.98 5.95
C LEU A 18 -13.64 4.74 6.26
N SER A 19 -13.32 3.86 7.21
CA SER A 19 -11.93 3.51 7.54
C SER A 19 -11.20 2.96 6.31
N ARG A 20 -11.85 2.05 5.58
CA ARG A 20 -11.34 1.42 4.36
C ARG A 20 -11.15 2.43 3.22
N CYS A 21 -12.15 3.27 2.96
CA CYS A 21 -12.07 4.33 1.95
C CYS A 21 -11.04 5.42 2.28
N THR A 22 -10.88 5.76 3.57
CA THR A 22 -9.81 6.64 4.03
C THR A 22 -8.43 6.04 3.74
N ALA A 23 -8.25 4.73 3.96
CA ALA A 23 -7.01 4.05 3.63
C ALA A 23 -6.72 4.05 2.11
N ILE A 24 -7.75 3.85 1.29
CA ILE A 24 -7.65 3.97 -0.17
C ILE A 24 -7.24 5.39 -0.57
N ALA A 25 -7.90 6.41 -0.04
CA ALA A 25 -7.60 7.82 -0.32
C ALA A 25 -6.15 8.17 0.05
N GLN A 26 -5.69 7.77 1.23
CA GLN A 26 -4.31 7.94 1.66
C GLN A 26 -3.31 7.29 0.70
N ALA A 27 -3.61 6.08 0.19
CA ALA A 27 -2.75 5.39 -0.76
C ALA A 27 -2.64 6.12 -2.11
N PHE A 28 -3.74 6.67 -2.64
CA PHE A 28 -3.71 7.51 -3.83
C PHE A 28 -2.89 8.78 -3.64
N VAL A 29 -2.97 9.43 -2.47
CA VAL A 29 -2.12 10.57 -2.12
C VAL A 29 -0.64 10.18 -2.13
N ALA A 30 -0.30 9.05 -1.51
CA ALA A 30 1.09 8.58 -1.40
C ALA A 30 1.74 8.29 -2.76
N ILE A 31 0.95 7.94 -3.79
CA ILE A 31 1.42 7.71 -5.15
C ILE A 31 1.21 8.92 -6.09
N GLY A 32 0.96 10.10 -5.52
CA GLY A 32 0.97 11.39 -6.23
C GLY A 32 -0.36 11.82 -6.84
N SER A 33 -1.47 11.20 -6.46
CA SER A 33 -2.83 11.61 -6.87
C SER A 33 -3.49 12.49 -5.80
N LYS A 34 -4.62 13.11 -6.15
CA LYS A 34 -5.41 13.95 -5.23
C LYS A 34 -6.86 13.46 -5.21
N PRO A 35 -7.17 12.37 -4.47
CA PRO A 35 -8.53 11.85 -4.41
C PRO A 35 -9.43 12.75 -3.58
N LYS A 36 -10.70 12.80 -3.96
CA LYS A 36 -11.80 13.41 -3.20
C LYS A 36 -12.57 12.29 -2.50
N LEU A 37 -12.75 12.40 -1.19
CA LEU A 37 -13.57 11.46 -0.40
C LEU A 37 -14.93 12.12 -0.14
N VAL A 38 -16.01 11.45 -0.58
CA VAL A 38 -17.39 11.89 -0.37
C VAL A 38 -18.10 10.83 0.48
N VAL A 39 -18.66 11.28 1.60
CA VAL A 39 -19.27 10.41 2.59
C VAL A 39 -20.70 10.85 2.84
N GLN A 40 -21.63 9.91 2.80
CA GLN A 40 -22.97 10.15 3.33
C GLN A 40 -23.03 9.68 4.77
N VAL A 41 -23.26 10.62 5.70
CA VAL A 41 -23.40 10.33 7.13
C VAL A 41 -24.87 10.34 7.55
N ASP A 42 -25.25 9.39 8.42
CA ASP A 42 -26.62 9.35 8.96
C ASP A 42 -26.88 10.43 10.03
N SER A 43 -25.83 11.03 10.60
CA SER A 43 -25.93 12.05 11.65
C SER A 43 -25.90 13.46 11.07
N LYS A 44 -26.77 14.35 11.57
CA LYS A 44 -26.79 15.78 11.20
C LYS A 44 -25.64 16.60 11.80
N SER A 45 -24.86 16.03 12.72
CA SER A 45 -23.74 16.73 13.35
C SER A 45 -22.48 16.69 12.48
N PRO A 46 -21.70 17.79 12.40
CA PRO A 46 -20.45 17.83 11.67
C PRO A 46 -19.43 16.86 12.28
N THR A 47 -19.24 15.72 11.63
CA THR A 47 -18.20 14.75 11.95
C THR A 47 -16.82 15.25 11.49
N VAL A 48 -15.85 15.30 12.39
CA VAL A 48 -14.45 15.56 12.04
C VAL A 48 -13.85 14.29 11.45
N PHE A 49 -13.31 14.39 10.24
CA PHE A 49 -12.68 13.28 9.55
C PHE A 49 -11.15 13.41 9.55
N GLU A 50 -10.44 12.28 9.63
CA GLU A 50 -8.98 12.22 9.55
C GLU A 50 -8.41 12.57 8.16
N PHE A 51 -9.28 12.68 7.14
CA PHE A 51 -8.94 12.98 5.76
C PHE A 51 -9.92 14.03 5.21
N PRO A 52 -9.48 14.98 4.34
CA PRO A 52 -10.38 15.94 3.72
C PRO A 52 -11.57 15.24 3.04
N THR A 53 -12.75 15.46 3.60
CA THR A 53 -13.97 14.72 3.26
C THR A 53 -15.12 15.70 3.04
N GLU A 54 -15.89 15.48 1.98
CA GLU A 54 -17.14 16.18 1.74
C GLU A 54 -18.32 15.33 2.21
N GLN A 55 -19.24 15.92 2.96
CA GLN A 55 -20.48 15.25 3.37
C GLN A 55 -21.59 15.59 2.39
N LEU A 56 -22.02 14.61 1.60
CA LEU A 56 -23.04 14.80 0.56
C LEU A 56 -24.02 13.61 0.53
N ASP A 57 -25.30 13.87 0.26
CA ASP A 57 -26.34 12.83 0.08
C ASP A 57 -26.31 12.25 -1.34
N TRP A 58 -25.16 11.68 -1.72
CA TRP A 58 -24.93 11.20 -3.08
C TRP A 58 -25.78 9.98 -3.48
N ARG A 59 -26.40 9.28 -2.51
CA ARG A 59 -27.27 8.13 -2.79
C ARG A 59 -28.72 8.54 -3.08
N SER A 60 -29.20 9.62 -2.46
CA SER A 60 -30.62 10.00 -2.52
C SER A 60 -30.85 11.24 -3.38
N ASP A 61 -29.85 12.12 -3.52
CA ASP A 61 -29.93 13.33 -4.34
C ASP A 61 -29.28 13.10 -5.71
N GLU A 62 -30.11 13.05 -6.76
CA GLU A 62 -29.67 12.84 -8.13
C GLU A 62 -28.83 14.00 -8.65
N LEU A 63 -29.13 15.25 -8.29
CA LEU A 63 -28.36 16.41 -8.75
C LEU A 63 -26.95 16.39 -8.16
N VAL A 64 -26.83 15.99 -6.89
CA VAL A 64 -25.54 15.77 -6.23
C VAL A 64 -24.75 14.67 -6.94
N LEU A 65 -25.37 13.52 -7.21
CA LEU A 65 -24.72 12.42 -7.93
C LEU A 65 -24.23 12.88 -9.30
N GLN A 66 -25.08 13.54 -10.10
CA GLN A 66 -24.73 14.03 -11.44
C GLN A 66 -23.59 15.05 -11.41
N SER A 67 -23.55 15.92 -10.39
CA SER A 67 -22.44 16.86 -10.17
C SER A 67 -21.12 16.13 -9.94
N ILE A 68 -21.14 15.09 -9.09
CA ILE A 68 -19.96 14.25 -8.82
C ILE A 68 -19.49 13.53 -10.09
N LEU A 69 -20.41 12.91 -10.85
CA LEU A 69 -20.07 12.18 -12.08
C LEU A 69 -19.44 13.10 -13.13
N LYS A 70 -19.87 14.37 -13.23
CA LYS A 70 -19.31 15.34 -14.18
C LYS A 70 -17.87 15.75 -13.85
N GLN A 71 -17.46 15.66 -12.59
CA GLN A 71 -16.15 16.12 -12.13
C GLN A 71 -15.14 14.98 -11.95
N SER A 72 -15.54 13.73 -12.17
CA SER A 72 -14.74 12.54 -11.85
C SER A 72 -14.39 11.75 -13.11
N ASP A 73 -13.13 11.32 -13.22
CA ASP A 73 -12.70 10.38 -14.24
C ASP A 73 -12.80 8.93 -13.73
N LEU A 74 -12.50 8.73 -12.44
CA LEU A 74 -12.55 7.44 -11.75
C LEU A 74 -13.39 7.56 -10.48
N ILE A 75 -14.36 6.66 -10.33
CA ILE A 75 -15.15 6.53 -9.11
C ILE A 75 -14.89 5.19 -8.44
N ILE A 76 -14.57 5.24 -7.15
CA ILE A 76 -14.47 4.08 -6.27
C ILE A 76 -15.66 4.14 -5.32
N ILE A 77 -16.51 3.12 -5.32
CA ILE A 77 -17.71 3.07 -4.47
C ILE A 77 -17.63 1.88 -3.51
N ASP A 78 -17.82 2.17 -2.23
CA ASP A 78 -17.88 1.20 -1.13
C ASP A 78 -19.18 1.44 -0.36
N SER A 79 -20.24 0.73 -0.77
CA SER A 79 -21.58 0.92 -0.23
C SER A 79 -22.42 -0.35 -0.28
N TYR A 80 -23.06 -0.69 0.83
CA TYR A 80 -24.11 -1.72 0.84
C TYR A 80 -25.51 -1.14 0.60
N LEU A 81 -25.65 0.18 0.76
CA LEU A 81 -26.94 0.87 0.65
C LEU A 81 -27.21 1.41 -0.75
N ALA A 82 -26.17 1.63 -1.56
CA ALA A 82 -26.33 2.05 -2.95
C ALA A 82 -27.05 0.98 -3.78
N LYS A 83 -28.06 1.41 -4.51
CA LYS A 83 -28.82 0.57 -5.45
C LYS A 83 -28.07 0.42 -6.77
N LEU A 84 -28.40 -0.62 -7.54
CA LEU A 84 -27.72 -0.99 -8.79
C LEU A 84 -27.68 0.16 -9.82
N GLU A 85 -28.72 1.00 -9.85
CA GLU A 85 -28.86 2.12 -10.76
C GLU A 85 -27.73 3.14 -10.60
N ILE A 86 -27.23 3.35 -9.37
CA ILE A 86 -26.10 4.23 -9.11
C ILE A 86 -24.82 3.66 -9.74
N TYR A 87 -24.60 2.35 -9.62
CA TYR A 87 -23.44 1.69 -10.24
C TYR A 87 -23.50 1.76 -11.77
N GLN A 88 -24.69 1.62 -12.35
CA GLN A 88 -24.91 1.77 -13.79
C GLN A 88 -24.65 3.20 -14.26
N ALA A 89 -25.14 4.20 -13.53
CA ALA A 89 -24.89 5.60 -13.81
C ALA A 89 -23.40 5.96 -13.76
N ILE A 90 -22.65 5.39 -12.80
CA ILE A 90 -21.19 5.55 -12.70
C ILE A 90 -20.51 5.00 -13.95
N VAL A 91 -20.78 3.74 -14.35
CA VAL A 91 -20.12 3.10 -15.50
C VAL A 91 -20.46 3.79 -16.82
N ALA A 92 -21.65 4.37 -16.94
CA ALA A 92 -22.05 5.11 -18.14
C ALA A 92 -21.20 6.37 -18.38
N ARG A 93 -20.48 6.87 -17.36
CA ARG A 93 -19.81 8.18 -17.42
C ARG A 93 -18.35 8.19 -16.97
N CYS A 94 -17.97 7.27 -16.08
CA CYS A 94 -16.66 7.22 -15.45
C CYS A 94 -16.11 5.79 -15.49
N SER A 95 -14.79 5.67 -15.39
CA SER A 95 -14.18 4.41 -14.96
C SER A 95 -14.64 4.08 -13.54
N ALA A 96 -14.96 2.81 -13.28
CA ALA A 96 -15.64 2.40 -12.05
C ALA A 96 -14.90 1.30 -11.28
N VAL A 97 -14.83 1.45 -9.96
CA VAL A 97 -14.33 0.44 -9.02
C VAL A 97 -15.37 0.19 -7.95
N PHE A 98 -15.72 -1.08 -7.74
CA PHE A 98 -16.70 -1.52 -6.77
C PHE A 98 -15.99 -2.30 -5.68
N ILE A 99 -16.08 -1.81 -4.44
CA ILE A 99 -15.63 -2.58 -3.28
C ILE A 99 -16.75 -3.54 -2.88
N ASP A 100 -16.42 -4.81 -2.77
CA ASP A 100 -17.38 -5.87 -2.45
C ASP A 100 -16.75 -6.87 -1.48
N ASP A 101 -17.57 -7.43 -0.59
CA ASP A 101 -17.11 -8.37 0.44
C ASP A 101 -17.76 -9.76 0.32
N TYR A 102 -19.01 -9.82 -0.15
CA TYR A 102 -19.83 -11.03 -0.13
C TYR A 102 -20.69 -11.24 -1.40
N GLN A 103 -20.28 -10.67 -2.55
CA GLN A 103 -20.96 -10.83 -3.85
C GLN A 103 -22.39 -10.31 -3.84
N ARG A 104 -22.58 -9.07 -3.37
CA ARG A 104 -23.91 -8.51 -3.11
C ARG A 104 -24.77 -8.35 -4.37
N LEU A 105 -24.15 -7.99 -5.50
CA LEU A 105 -24.84 -7.60 -6.73
C LEU A 105 -24.20 -8.23 -7.97
N ASN A 106 -25.00 -8.31 -9.04
CA ASN A 106 -24.49 -8.43 -10.40
C ASN A 106 -24.02 -7.06 -10.88
N TYR A 107 -22.79 -6.70 -10.50
CA TYR A 107 -22.21 -5.41 -10.82
C TYR A 107 -22.10 -5.18 -12.35
N PRO A 108 -22.28 -3.92 -12.83
CA PRO A 108 -22.06 -3.56 -14.23
C PRO A 108 -20.57 -3.67 -14.63
N SER A 109 -20.23 -3.38 -15.88
CA SER A 109 -18.87 -3.50 -16.43
C SER A 109 -17.87 -2.54 -15.77
N GLY A 110 -17.29 -2.97 -14.64
CA GLY A 110 -16.31 -2.22 -13.86
C GLY A 110 -15.18 -3.08 -13.32
N THR A 111 -14.42 -2.54 -12.37
CA THR A 111 -13.43 -3.29 -11.60
C THR A 111 -14.00 -3.65 -10.24
N ILE A 112 -14.09 -4.94 -9.92
CA ILE A 112 -14.51 -5.39 -8.60
C ILE A 112 -13.27 -5.65 -7.75
N VAL A 113 -13.24 -5.07 -6.56
CA VAL A 113 -12.21 -5.29 -5.54
C VAL A 113 -12.87 -6.04 -4.39
N ASN A 114 -12.47 -7.30 -4.21
CA ASN A 114 -12.89 -8.09 -3.06
C ASN A 114 -11.67 -8.66 -2.35
N THR A 115 -11.42 -8.13 -1.16
CA THR A 115 -10.20 -8.42 -0.39
C THR A 115 -10.37 -9.59 0.58
N SER A 116 -11.53 -10.22 0.62
CA SER A 116 -11.80 -11.39 1.47
C SER A 116 -10.92 -12.57 1.05
N LEU A 117 -10.43 -13.30 2.04
CA LEU A 117 -9.70 -14.54 1.82
C LEU A 117 -10.64 -15.59 1.25
N GLY A 118 -10.16 -16.38 0.27
CA GLY A 118 -10.95 -17.43 -0.37
C GLY A 118 -11.84 -16.97 -1.53
N THR A 119 -11.93 -15.66 -1.80
CA THR A 119 -12.65 -15.15 -2.98
C THR A 119 -11.95 -15.58 -4.27
N LYS A 120 -12.70 -16.23 -5.17
CA LYS A 120 -12.22 -16.73 -6.46
C LYS A 120 -12.96 -16.04 -7.61
N ARG A 121 -12.38 -16.09 -8.81
CA ARG A 121 -13.03 -15.56 -10.04
C ARG A 121 -14.38 -16.21 -10.31
N SER A 122 -14.52 -17.51 -10.05
CA SER A 122 -15.75 -18.28 -10.26
C SER A 122 -16.94 -17.81 -9.42
N HIS A 123 -16.70 -17.00 -8.39
CA HIS A 123 -17.75 -16.42 -7.56
C HIS A 123 -18.45 -15.23 -8.23
N TYR A 124 -17.89 -14.68 -9.30
CA TYR A 124 -18.48 -13.56 -10.03
C TYR A 124 -18.95 -14.01 -11.41
N HIS A 125 -20.25 -13.86 -11.68
CA HIS A 125 -20.88 -14.27 -12.93
C HIS A 125 -20.51 -13.38 -14.13
N SER A 126 -20.17 -12.11 -13.89
CA SER A 126 -19.83 -11.17 -14.96
C SER A 126 -18.43 -11.51 -15.53
N LEU A 127 -18.39 -12.09 -16.73
CA LEU A 127 -17.15 -12.35 -17.47
C LEU A 127 -16.40 -11.07 -17.91
N GLN A 128 -17.11 -9.92 -17.93
CA GLN A 128 -16.59 -8.63 -18.40
C GLN A 128 -15.89 -7.81 -17.31
N SER A 129 -16.15 -8.07 -16.02
CA SER A 129 -15.52 -7.32 -14.93
C SER A 129 -14.08 -7.72 -14.70
N ASN A 130 -13.24 -6.73 -14.43
CA ASN A 130 -11.89 -6.97 -13.95
C ASN A 130 -11.90 -7.20 -12.45
N LEU A 131 -11.08 -8.14 -11.96
CA LEU A 131 -11.10 -8.53 -10.55
C LEU A 131 -9.77 -8.25 -9.87
N VAL A 132 -9.83 -7.60 -8.71
CA VAL A 132 -8.70 -7.45 -7.78
C VAL A 132 -9.07 -8.19 -6.49
N LEU A 133 -8.54 -9.41 -6.36
CA LEU A 133 -8.97 -10.35 -5.32
C LEU A 133 -7.90 -10.60 -4.26
N GLY A 134 -8.37 -10.80 -3.03
CA GLY A 134 -7.62 -11.36 -1.92
C GLY A 134 -6.97 -10.34 -0.99
N PRO A 135 -6.57 -10.79 0.21
CA PRO A 135 -6.16 -9.92 1.31
C PRO A 135 -4.85 -9.16 1.06
N ARG A 136 -4.08 -9.55 0.03
CA ARG A 136 -2.87 -8.81 -0.39
C ARG A 136 -3.14 -7.41 -0.91
N TYR A 137 -4.40 -7.10 -1.25
CA TYR A 137 -4.86 -5.78 -1.69
C TYR A 137 -5.73 -5.10 -0.63
N HIS A 138 -5.85 -5.67 0.57
CA HIS A 138 -6.69 -5.08 1.61
C HIS A 138 -6.14 -3.71 2.04
N PRO A 139 -6.93 -2.63 1.93
CA PRO A 139 -6.43 -1.30 2.22
C PRO A 139 -6.52 -0.98 3.71
N LEU A 140 -5.37 -0.95 4.38
CA LEU A 140 -5.21 -0.46 5.75
C LEU A 140 -4.66 0.96 5.75
N LYS A 141 -5.03 1.76 6.75
CA LYS A 141 -4.62 3.16 6.90
C LYS A 141 -3.09 3.30 6.97
N LYS A 142 -2.58 4.48 6.59
CA LYS A 142 -1.14 4.78 6.46
C LYS A 142 -0.27 4.40 7.67
N GLN A 143 -0.84 4.44 8.87
CA GLN A 143 -0.17 4.06 10.10
C GLN A 143 0.27 2.59 10.10
N PHE A 144 -0.45 1.71 9.40
CA PHE A 144 -0.07 0.30 9.26
C PHE A 144 1.10 0.08 8.28
N TRP A 145 1.34 0.96 7.30
CA TRP A 145 2.25 0.66 6.17
C TRP A 145 3.69 0.36 6.58
N TYR A 146 4.10 0.86 7.75
CA TYR A 146 5.46 0.68 8.28
C TYR A 146 5.52 -0.22 9.52
N THR A 147 4.40 -0.85 9.90
CA THR A 147 4.38 -1.77 11.05
C THR A 147 5.08 -3.08 10.74
N LYS A 148 5.68 -3.69 11.76
CA LYS A 148 6.29 -5.02 11.66
C LYS A 148 5.35 -6.07 12.28
N PRO A 149 5.48 -7.35 11.87
CA PRO A 149 4.84 -8.46 12.57
C PRO A 149 5.20 -8.46 14.06
N ILE A 150 4.24 -8.83 14.90
CA ILE A 150 4.40 -8.89 16.35
C ILE A 150 5.28 -10.09 16.73
N SER A 151 6.16 -9.87 17.72
CA SER A 151 6.99 -10.94 18.27
C SER A 151 6.18 -11.84 19.20
N ILE A 152 6.14 -13.14 18.91
CA ILE A 152 5.38 -14.11 19.71
C ILE A 152 6.15 -14.47 20.98
N LYS A 153 5.63 -14.00 22.13
CA LYS A 153 6.15 -14.29 23.47
C LYS A 153 5.92 -15.75 23.89
N PRO A 154 6.64 -16.28 24.91
CA PRO A 154 6.48 -17.65 25.38
C PRO A 154 5.09 -17.99 25.95
N LYS A 155 4.47 -17.04 26.66
CA LYS A 155 3.15 -17.19 27.32
C LYS A 155 2.21 -16.07 26.91
N ILE A 156 0.90 -16.30 27.04
CA ILE A 156 -0.12 -15.26 26.91
C ILE A 156 -0.24 -14.58 28.28
N ASN A 157 0.14 -13.32 28.36
CA ASN A 157 -0.06 -12.48 29.55
C ASN A 157 -1.07 -11.37 29.29
N SER A 158 -1.41 -11.11 28.03
CA SER A 158 -2.29 -10.01 27.64
C SER A 158 -3.15 -10.35 26.42
N ILE A 159 -4.40 -9.93 26.47
CA ILE A 159 -5.40 -10.10 25.42
C ILE A 159 -6.00 -8.75 25.04
N VAL A 160 -6.18 -8.50 23.74
CA VAL A 160 -7.03 -7.39 23.27
C VAL A 160 -8.42 -7.93 22.89
N LEU A 161 -9.47 -7.25 23.37
CA LEU A 161 -10.88 -7.51 23.07
C LEU A 161 -11.40 -6.31 22.26
N SER A 162 -11.79 -6.53 21.00
CA SER A 162 -12.32 -5.44 20.15
C SER A 162 -13.37 -5.97 19.16
N LEU A 163 -14.64 -5.85 19.53
CA LEU A 163 -15.76 -6.31 18.71
C LEU A 163 -16.35 -5.22 17.80
N GLY A 164 -15.68 -4.08 17.71
CA GLY A 164 -16.12 -2.93 16.92
C GLY A 164 -16.94 -1.93 17.73
N GLY A 165 -17.54 -0.97 17.03
CA GLY A 165 -18.02 0.25 17.67
C GLY A 165 -19.37 0.17 18.38
N LYS A 166 -20.24 -0.80 18.04
CA LYS A 166 -21.62 -0.83 18.55
C LYS A 166 -21.98 -2.03 19.43
N ASP A 167 -21.32 -3.16 19.22
CA ASP A 167 -21.60 -4.44 19.93
C ASP A 167 -23.10 -4.71 20.19
N PRO A 168 -23.94 -4.79 19.15
CA PRO A 168 -25.40 -4.84 19.30
C PRO A 168 -25.91 -6.09 20.02
N LEU A 169 -25.07 -7.10 20.18
CA LEU A 169 -25.39 -8.36 20.85
C LEU A 169 -24.86 -8.40 22.31
N GLU A 170 -24.29 -7.30 22.82
CA GLU A 170 -23.66 -7.18 24.15
C GLU A 170 -22.62 -8.28 24.44
N VAL A 171 -21.89 -8.73 23.41
CA VAL A 171 -20.94 -9.85 23.51
C VAL A 171 -19.72 -9.45 24.34
N THR A 172 -19.33 -8.17 24.33
CA THR A 172 -18.14 -7.66 25.03
C THR A 172 -18.23 -7.92 26.53
N GLY A 173 -19.37 -7.63 27.17
CA GLY A 173 -19.55 -7.85 28.60
C GLY A 173 -19.42 -9.33 28.98
N LEU A 174 -20.05 -10.21 28.20
CA LEU A 174 -19.98 -11.66 28.40
C LEU A 174 -18.55 -12.21 28.25
N LEU A 175 -17.77 -11.68 27.29
CA LEU A 175 -16.37 -12.03 27.14
C LEU A 175 -15.51 -11.56 28.32
N ILE A 176 -15.71 -10.32 28.79
CA ILE A 176 -14.99 -9.79 29.96
C ILE A 176 -15.21 -10.69 31.17
N GLN A 177 -16.48 -11.00 31.49
CA GLN A 177 -16.82 -11.88 32.62
C GLN A 177 -16.20 -13.27 32.46
N THR A 178 -16.42 -13.91 31.31
CA THR A 178 -15.96 -15.28 31.08
C THR A 178 -14.43 -15.39 31.18
N ILE A 179 -13.70 -14.42 30.61
CA ILE A 179 -12.24 -14.41 30.64
C ILE A 179 -11.74 -14.02 32.03
N ALA A 180 -12.39 -13.10 32.74
CA ALA A 180 -12.01 -12.72 34.10
C ALA A 180 -12.12 -13.88 35.08
N THR A 181 -13.19 -14.68 34.99
CA THR A 181 -13.37 -15.85 35.84
C THR A 181 -12.31 -16.93 35.57
N GLN A 182 -11.99 -17.20 34.31
CA GLN A 182 -11.15 -18.35 33.92
C GLN A 182 -9.66 -18.00 33.82
N TYR A 183 -9.34 -16.73 33.55
CA TYR A 183 -7.98 -16.23 33.39
C TYR A 183 -7.79 -14.90 34.15
N PRO A 184 -7.95 -14.89 35.48
CA PRO A 184 -8.00 -13.66 36.28
C PRO A 184 -6.72 -12.82 36.21
N LYS A 185 -5.56 -13.44 35.93
CA LYS A 185 -4.25 -12.75 35.87
C LYS A 185 -3.80 -12.36 34.46
N ILE A 186 -4.64 -12.59 33.44
CA ILE A 186 -4.35 -12.12 32.07
C ILE A 186 -4.87 -10.69 31.93
N LEU A 187 -3.99 -9.78 31.54
CA LEU A 187 -4.35 -8.39 31.30
C LEU A 187 -5.22 -8.26 30.05
N LYS A 188 -6.49 -7.88 30.21
CA LYS A 188 -7.42 -7.63 29.11
C LYS A 188 -7.42 -6.15 28.77
N TYR A 189 -7.22 -5.83 27.50
CA TYR A 189 -7.46 -4.51 26.95
C TYR A 189 -8.75 -4.55 26.14
N VAL A 190 -9.80 -3.92 26.65
CA VAL A 190 -11.12 -3.87 26.01
C VAL A 190 -11.24 -2.56 25.25
N VAL A 191 -11.41 -2.63 23.95
CA VAL A 191 -11.63 -1.45 23.10
C VAL A 191 -13.10 -1.34 22.75
N ILE A 192 -13.68 -0.20 23.09
CA ILE A 192 -15.06 0.16 22.72
C ILE A 192 -15.05 1.43 21.86
N GLY A 193 -15.91 1.46 20.83
CA GLY A 193 -15.99 2.60 19.92
C GLY A 193 -16.85 3.76 20.46
N PRO A 194 -16.92 4.86 19.69
CA PRO A 194 -17.67 6.05 20.10
C PRO A 194 -19.19 5.82 20.19
N ASP A 195 -19.73 4.90 19.38
CA ASP A 195 -21.16 4.57 19.34
C ASP A 195 -21.52 3.37 20.23
N PHE A 196 -20.65 3.02 21.19
CA PHE A 196 -20.86 1.86 22.04
C PHE A 196 -21.98 2.16 23.04
N VAL A 197 -23.06 1.37 22.97
CA VAL A 197 -24.21 1.50 23.87
C VAL A 197 -23.79 1.07 25.28
N ASP A 198 -24.09 1.89 26.28
CA ASP A 198 -23.78 1.63 27.71
C ASP A 198 -22.28 1.47 28.05
N SER A 199 -21.44 2.38 27.54
CA SER A 199 -20.02 2.42 27.91
C SER A 199 -19.75 2.49 29.42
N SER A 200 -20.68 3.03 30.23
CA SER A 200 -20.60 3.05 31.70
C SER A 200 -20.66 1.64 32.30
N LYS A 201 -21.62 0.82 31.87
CA LYS A 201 -21.78 -0.59 32.30
C LYS A 201 -20.51 -1.40 32.05
N ILE A 202 -19.88 -1.23 30.88
CA ILE A 202 -18.61 -1.92 30.57
C ILE A 202 -17.46 -1.43 31.45
N LYS A 203 -17.42 -0.14 31.80
CA LYS A 203 -16.40 0.40 32.71
C LYS A 203 -16.52 -0.16 34.12
N GLU A 204 -17.75 -0.36 34.61
CA GLU A 204 -18.00 -0.96 35.91
C GLU A 204 -17.59 -2.44 35.99
N MET A 205 -17.52 -3.14 34.86
CA MET A 205 -17.08 -4.54 34.78
C MET A 205 -15.55 -4.70 34.83
N ALA A 206 -14.79 -3.60 34.85
CA ALA A 206 -13.34 -3.64 34.83
C ALA A 206 -12.75 -4.04 36.20
N ASP A 207 -12.02 -5.16 36.24
CA ASP A 207 -11.16 -5.56 37.37
C ASP A 207 -9.74 -4.96 37.25
N ASP A 208 -8.87 -5.23 38.23
CA ASP A 208 -7.46 -4.79 38.23
C ASP A 208 -6.65 -5.24 37.00
N TYR A 209 -7.14 -6.25 36.29
CA TYR A 209 -6.56 -6.81 35.08
C TYR A 209 -7.34 -6.46 33.82
N THR A 210 -8.28 -5.50 33.87
CA THR A 210 -9.12 -5.10 32.73
C THR A 210 -8.99 -3.61 32.50
N LYS A 211 -8.48 -3.23 31.32
CA LYS A 211 -8.32 -1.83 30.91
C LYS A 211 -9.30 -1.52 29.79
N ILE A 212 -10.27 -0.66 30.09
CA ILE A 212 -11.23 -0.17 29.10
C ILE A 212 -10.64 1.03 28.35
N ILE A 213 -10.62 0.96 27.03
CA ILE A 213 -10.12 1.99 26.13
C ILE A 213 -11.29 2.42 25.24
N THR A 214 -11.63 3.70 25.31
CA THR A 214 -12.73 4.30 24.54
C THR A 214 -12.19 5.06 23.33
N SER A 215 -12.77 4.83 22.16
CA SER A 215 -12.50 5.62 20.94
C SER A 215 -11.02 5.70 20.55
N ALA A 216 -10.31 4.57 20.64
CA ALA A 216 -8.90 4.49 20.28
C ALA A 216 -8.67 4.91 18.82
N SER A 217 -7.73 5.81 18.62
CA SER A 217 -7.20 6.15 17.30
C SER A 217 -6.50 4.95 16.67
N THR A 218 -6.28 4.99 15.35
CA THR A 218 -5.56 3.92 14.64
C THR A 218 -4.14 3.70 15.19
N GLY A 219 -3.45 4.76 15.63
CA GLY A 219 -2.10 4.63 16.23
C GLY A 219 -2.14 3.95 17.60
N GLU A 220 -3.15 4.25 18.42
CA GLU A 220 -3.37 3.59 19.71
C GLU A 220 -3.76 2.13 19.53
N MET A 221 -4.60 1.80 18.54
CA MET A 221 -4.95 0.42 18.20
C MET A 221 -3.72 -0.40 17.80
N ILE A 222 -2.85 0.12 16.94
CA ILE A 222 -1.58 -0.54 16.58
C ILE A 222 -0.72 -0.75 17.83
N SER A 223 -0.58 0.28 18.66
CA SER A 223 0.22 0.20 19.90
C SER A 223 -0.35 -0.83 20.88
N LEU A 224 -1.67 -0.97 20.93
CA LEU A 224 -2.37 -1.94 21.75
C LEU A 224 -2.13 -3.36 21.26
N PHE A 225 -2.32 -3.59 19.96
CA PHE A 225 -2.07 -4.87 19.32
C PHE A 225 -0.62 -5.33 19.55
N GLN A 226 0.35 -4.42 19.42
CA GLN A 226 1.77 -4.71 19.65
C GLN A 226 2.13 -5.10 21.08
N LYS A 227 1.33 -4.68 22.07
CA LYS A 227 1.53 -5.03 23.48
C LYS A 227 0.90 -6.37 23.85
N CYS A 228 -0.13 -6.80 23.11
CA CYS A 228 -0.92 -7.99 23.39
C CYS A 228 -0.33 -9.27 22.80
N ASP A 229 -0.68 -10.42 23.39
CA ASP A 229 -0.18 -11.75 22.97
C ASP A 229 -1.22 -12.57 22.20
N LEU A 230 -2.51 -12.22 22.34
CA LEU A 230 -3.65 -12.81 21.64
C LEU A 230 -4.72 -11.74 21.43
N ALA A 231 -5.42 -11.79 20.30
CA ALA A 231 -6.56 -10.92 20.03
C ALA A 231 -7.88 -11.71 19.99
N ILE A 232 -8.96 -11.09 20.48
CA ILE A 232 -10.33 -11.57 20.31
C ILE A 232 -11.09 -10.42 19.67
N VAL A 233 -11.43 -10.57 18.40
CA VAL A 233 -11.90 -9.46 17.57
C VAL A 233 -13.10 -9.86 16.75
N SER A 234 -13.95 -8.89 16.41
CA SER A 234 -14.99 -9.12 15.40
C SER A 234 -14.37 -9.51 14.06
N ALA A 235 -15.06 -10.35 13.30
CA ALA A 235 -14.60 -10.83 12.00
C ALA A 235 -14.82 -9.83 10.84
N GLY A 236 -14.72 -8.53 11.14
CA GLY A 236 -14.76 -7.44 10.16
C GLY A 236 -13.37 -6.89 9.82
N GLN A 237 -13.25 -5.57 9.65
CA GLN A 237 -11.97 -4.91 9.33
C GLN A 237 -10.89 -5.18 10.39
N THR A 238 -11.25 -5.22 11.67
CA THR A 238 -10.31 -5.48 12.77
C THR A 238 -9.60 -6.84 12.65
N LEU A 239 -10.26 -7.86 12.09
CA LEU A 239 -9.63 -9.16 11.81
C LEU A 239 -8.44 -9.00 10.84
N LEU A 240 -8.57 -8.12 9.85
CA LEU A 240 -7.55 -7.87 8.84
C LEU A 240 -6.42 -6.98 9.39
N GLU A 241 -6.74 -6.07 10.31
CA GLU A 241 -5.75 -5.29 11.06
C GLU A 241 -4.85 -6.20 11.92
N VAL A 242 -5.43 -7.12 12.70
CA VAL A 242 -4.65 -8.06 13.52
C VAL A 242 -3.88 -9.06 12.67
N ALA A 243 -4.46 -9.52 11.55
CA ALA A 243 -3.77 -10.37 10.58
C ALA A 243 -2.55 -9.66 9.98
N CYS A 244 -2.66 -8.36 9.66
CA CYS A 244 -1.55 -7.58 9.13
C CYS A 244 -0.37 -7.46 10.11
N LEU A 245 -0.66 -7.38 11.41
CA LEU A 245 0.36 -7.39 12.46
C LEU A 245 0.80 -8.81 12.86
N ALA A 246 0.22 -9.83 12.24
CA ALA A 246 0.48 -11.23 12.55
C ALA A 246 0.25 -11.60 14.03
N LEU A 247 -0.74 -10.95 14.66
CA LEU A 247 -1.20 -11.25 16.01
C LEU A 247 -2.16 -12.44 15.96
N PRO A 248 -1.86 -13.55 16.66
CA PRO A 248 -2.80 -14.67 16.77
C PRO A 248 -4.14 -14.20 17.29
N CYS A 249 -5.23 -14.75 16.76
CA CYS A 249 -6.55 -14.27 17.14
C CYS A 249 -7.65 -15.33 17.16
N ILE A 250 -8.71 -14.99 17.88
CA ILE A 250 -10.02 -15.63 17.81
C ILE A 250 -10.95 -14.61 17.14
N ALA A 251 -11.48 -14.98 15.98
CA ALA A 251 -12.45 -14.19 15.25
C ALA A 251 -13.85 -14.49 15.77
N ILE A 252 -14.59 -13.45 16.15
CA ILE A 252 -15.98 -13.53 16.59
C ILE A 252 -16.89 -13.06 15.44
N VAL A 253 -17.76 -13.94 14.96
CA VAL A 253 -18.76 -13.60 13.94
C VAL A 253 -20.02 -13.11 14.64
N VAL A 254 -20.35 -11.83 14.44
CA VAL A 254 -21.53 -11.18 15.02
C VAL A 254 -22.55 -10.76 13.95
N ALA A 255 -22.21 -10.88 12.67
CA ALA A 255 -23.05 -10.51 11.54
C ALA A 255 -22.80 -11.41 10.33
N ASP A 256 -23.82 -11.60 9.48
CA ASP A 256 -23.77 -12.55 8.37
C ASP A 256 -22.67 -12.27 7.36
N ASN A 257 -22.42 -10.99 7.09
CA ASN A 257 -21.39 -10.51 6.17
C ASN A 257 -19.95 -10.81 6.63
N GLN A 258 -19.74 -11.29 7.86
CA GLN A 258 -18.43 -11.65 8.39
C GLN A 258 -18.11 -13.15 8.27
N ALA A 259 -19.14 -14.00 8.18
CA ALA A 259 -19.02 -15.44 8.35
C ALA A 259 -18.07 -16.11 7.34
N THR A 260 -18.23 -15.79 6.05
CA THR A 260 -17.42 -16.38 4.98
C THR A 260 -15.94 -16.03 5.12
N GLN A 261 -15.63 -14.78 5.44
CA GLN A 261 -14.25 -14.33 5.64
C GLN A 261 -13.61 -15.00 6.87
N ALA A 262 -14.35 -15.05 7.98
CA ALA A 262 -13.88 -15.66 9.21
C ALA A 262 -13.58 -17.16 9.03
N LEU A 263 -14.46 -17.87 8.33
CA LEU A 263 -14.28 -19.28 8.00
C LEU A 263 -13.03 -19.51 7.13
N ALA A 264 -12.81 -18.67 6.11
CA ALA A 264 -11.63 -18.77 5.26
C ALA A 264 -10.32 -18.58 6.06
N TRP A 265 -10.27 -17.61 6.98
CA TRP A 265 -9.11 -17.39 7.85
C TRP A 265 -8.87 -18.53 8.84
N LYS A 266 -9.95 -19.14 9.36
CA LYS A 266 -9.87 -20.35 10.18
C LYS A 266 -9.29 -21.52 9.38
N GLN A 267 -9.77 -21.75 8.15
CA GLN A 267 -9.35 -22.86 7.30
C GLN A 267 -7.86 -22.83 6.94
N VAL A 268 -7.29 -21.64 6.73
CA VAL A 268 -5.85 -21.51 6.49
C VAL A 268 -5.00 -21.58 7.76
N GLY A 269 -5.64 -21.67 8.94
CA GLY A 269 -4.97 -21.81 10.23
C GLY A 269 -4.49 -20.49 10.86
N PHE A 270 -5.01 -19.33 10.42
CA PHE A 270 -4.64 -18.05 11.04
C PHE A 270 -5.36 -17.85 12.38
N CYS A 271 -6.67 -18.06 12.42
CA CYS A 271 -7.48 -17.76 13.61
C CYS A 271 -8.27 -18.99 14.07
N GLN A 272 -8.73 -18.95 15.32
CA GLN A 272 -9.90 -19.72 15.72
C GLN A 272 -11.16 -18.91 15.43
N LEU A 273 -12.31 -19.58 15.36
CA LEU A 273 -13.59 -18.97 15.01
C LEU A 273 -14.61 -19.29 16.08
N LEU A 274 -15.31 -18.26 16.54
CA LEU A 274 -16.52 -18.36 17.35
C LEU A 274 -17.65 -17.63 16.64
N ASP A 275 -18.74 -18.34 16.36
CA ASP A 275 -19.92 -17.76 15.72
C ASP A 275 -21.04 -17.65 16.76
N VAL A 276 -21.44 -16.42 17.09
CA VAL A 276 -22.43 -16.15 18.14
C VAL A 276 -23.77 -15.69 17.58
N ARG A 277 -23.92 -15.63 16.25
CA ARG A 277 -25.15 -15.17 15.57
C ARG A 277 -26.36 -16.01 15.95
N SER A 278 -26.17 -17.32 16.07
CA SER A 278 -27.25 -18.26 16.38
C SER A 278 -27.55 -18.35 17.89
N SER A 279 -26.57 -18.05 18.75
CA SER A 279 -26.72 -18.17 20.21
C SER A 279 -25.55 -17.56 20.97
N LEU A 280 -25.86 -16.68 21.93
CA LEU A 280 -24.86 -16.14 22.87
C LEU A 280 -24.29 -17.20 23.83
N LYS A 281 -24.96 -18.36 23.98
CA LYS A 281 -24.45 -19.47 24.79
C LYS A 281 -23.12 -20.02 24.26
N GLU A 282 -22.81 -19.79 22.99
CA GLU A 282 -21.54 -20.18 22.37
C GLU A 282 -20.33 -19.48 23.02
N ILE A 283 -20.52 -18.34 23.68
CA ILE A 283 -19.44 -17.60 24.36
C ILE A 283 -18.69 -18.47 25.39
N LYS A 284 -19.36 -19.45 26.01
CA LYS A 284 -18.71 -20.40 26.93
C LYS A 284 -17.53 -21.16 26.29
N ASN A 285 -17.54 -21.34 24.97
CA ASN A 285 -16.50 -22.04 24.23
C ASN A 285 -15.22 -21.19 24.06
N ILE A 286 -15.24 -19.90 24.43
CA ILE A 286 -14.08 -19.01 24.27
C ILE A 286 -12.84 -19.54 25.02
N THR A 287 -13.01 -20.17 26.17
CA THR A 287 -11.93 -20.75 26.98
C THR A 287 -11.25 -21.90 26.25
N THR A 288 -12.03 -22.78 25.64
CA THR A 288 -11.53 -23.86 24.77
C THR A 288 -10.81 -23.31 23.54
N LEU A 289 -11.22 -22.17 23.00
CA LEU A 289 -10.54 -21.56 21.86
C LEU A 289 -9.23 -20.86 22.28
N ILE A 290 -9.18 -20.23 23.45
CA ILE A 290 -7.95 -19.67 24.03
C ILE A 290 -6.95 -20.79 24.32
N SER A 291 -7.40 -21.95 24.81
CA SER A 291 -6.51 -23.07 25.14
C SER A 291 -5.72 -23.59 23.94
N LYS A 292 -6.28 -23.49 22.72
CA LYS A 292 -5.60 -23.84 21.45
C LYS A 292 -4.40 -22.94 21.12
N PHE A 293 -4.31 -21.77 21.74
CA PHE A 293 -3.20 -20.83 21.58
C PHE A 293 -2.26 -20.82 22.78
N THR A 294 -2.34 -21.76 23.72
CA THR A 294 -1.48 -21.76 24.92
C THR A 294 0.00 -21.97 24.60
N THR A 295 0.31 -22.78 23.59
CA THR A 295 1.70 -23.04 23.18
C THR A 295 2.24 -21.90 22.31
N ARG A 296 3.54 -21.59 22.44
CA ARG A 296 4.21 -20.60 21.57
C ARG A 296 4.19 -21.04 20.10
N GLU A 297 4.31 -22.34 19.84
CA GLU A 297 4.34 -22.92 18.50
C GLU A 297 3.02 -22.69 17.74
N SER A 298 1.87 -22.95 18.35
CA SER A 298 0.55 -22.71 17.72
C SER A 298 0.38 -21.23 17.34
N ARG A 299 0.82 -20.32 18.21
CA ARG A 299 0.84 -18.86 17.96
C ARG A 299 1.82 -18.48 16.84
N LEU A 300 3.00 -19.09 16.78
CA LEU A 300 3.96 -18.86 15.69
C LEU A 300 3.39 -19.32 14.35
N LEU A 301 2.74 -20.49 14.29
CA LEU A 301 2.12 -21.00 13.08
C LEU A 301 1.01 -20.06 12.57
N SER A 302 0.13 -19.62 13.48
CA SER A 302 -0.89 -18.60 13.18
C SER A 302 -0.27 -17.32 12.63
N SER A 303 0.74 -16.78 13.30
CA SER A 303 1.46 -15.57 12.88
C SER A 303 2.10 -15.72 11.49
N GLN A 304 2.77 -16.84 11.22
CA GLN A 304 3.37 -17.13 9.92
C GLN A 304 2.32 -17.27 8.82
N THR A 305 1.17 -17.88 9.11
CA THR A 305 0.05 -17.98 8.17
C THR A 305 -0.46 -16.60 7.78
N ALA A 306 -0.68 -15.70 8.75
CA ALA A 306 -1.15 -14.34 8.46
C ALA A 306 -0.24 -13.63 7.44
N GLN A 307 1.08 -13.69 7.67
CA GLN A 307 2.10 -13.05 6.84
C GLN A 307 2.16 -13.59 5.39
N LYS A 308 1.66 -14.81 5.13
CA LYS A 308 1.54 -15.37 3.77
C LYS A 308 0.43 -14.69 2.96
N TYR A 309 -0.67 -14.33 3.61
CA TYR A 309 -1.90 -13.92 2.94
C TYR A 309 -2.11 -12.39 2.92
N ILE A 310 -1.77 -11.68 3.99
CA ILE A 310 -1.98 -10.22 4.08
C ILE A 310 -0.64 -9.47 4.17
N THR A 311 -0.68 -8.18 3.82
CA THR A 311 0.49 -7.30 3.81
C THR A 311 0.08 -5.90 4.24
N ASN A 312 0.95 -5.22 4.98
CA ASN A 312 0.79 -3.82 5.34
C ASN A 312 0.85 -2.85 4.14
N GLN A 313 1.26 -3.33 2.97
CA GLN A 313 1.30 -2.55 1.72
C GLN A 313 0.05 -2.73 0.85
N GLY A 314 -1.03 -3.33 1.37
CA GLY A 314 -2.22 -3.67 0.59
C GLY A 314 -2.89 -2.44 -0.05
N ALA A 315 -2.98 -1.33 0.67
CA ALA A 315 -3.54 -0.07 0.16
C ALA A 315 -2.73 0.49 -1.03
N ILE A 316 -1.40 0.55 -0.89
CA ILE A 316 -0.50 1.01 -1.96
C ILE A 316 -0.57 0.09 -3.18
N LYS A 317 -0.59 -1.24 -2.97
CA LYS A 317 -0.72 -2.22 -4.06
C LYS A 317 -2.05 -2.07 -4.80
N LEU A 318 -3.14 -1.87 -4.06
CA LEU A 318 -4.46 -1.64 -4.63
C LEU A 318 -4.45 -0.36 -5.47
N ALA A 319 -4.09 0.78 -4.87
CA ALA A 319 -4.10 2.07 -5.56
C ALA A 319 -3.18 2.08 -6.80
N THR A 320 -1.99 1.48 -6.70
CA THR A 320 -1.06 1.32 -7.83
C THR A 320 -1.69 0.49 -8.95
N LYS A 321 -2.31 -0.65 -8.61
CA LYS A 321 -2.96 -1.53 -9.60
C LYS A 321 -4.15 -0.85 -10.27
N LEU A 322 -4.97 -0.12 -9.51
CA LEU A 322 -6.09 0.64 -10.05
C LEU A 322 -5.58 1.76 -10.98
N LEU A 323 -4.59 2.55 -10.55
CA LEU A 323 -4.00 3.58 -11.40
C LEU A 323 -3.44 3.02 -12.70
N GLN A 324 -2.66 1.93 -12.65
CA GLN A 324 -2.10 1.27 -13.84
C GLN A 324 -3.17 0.84 -14.84
N LYS A 325 -4.31 0.37 -14.34
CA LYS A 325 -5.44 0.00 -15.17
C LYS A 325 -6.09 1.23 -15.79
N PHE A 326 -6.50 2.19 -14.97
CA PHE A 326 -7.30 3.33 -15.42
C PHE A 326 -6.51 4.35 -16.22
N SER A 327 -5.19 4.43 -16.05
CA SER A 327 -4.34 5.19 -16.97
C SER A 327 -4.37 4.68 -18.41
N HIS A 328 -4.57 3.37 -18.61
CA HIS A 328 -4.70 2.78 -19.94
C HIS A 328 -6.07 3.10 -20.54
N GLU A 329 -7.12 3.14 -19.71
CA GLU A 329 -8.49 3.47 -20.10
C GLU A 329 -8.69 4.98 -20.36
N ILE A 330 -8.03 5.86 -19.58
CA ILE A 330 -8.24 7.32 -19.60
C ILE A 330 -7.17 8.04 -20.46
N GLY A 331 -6.20 7.31 -21.03
CA GLY A 331 -5.20 7.88 -21.96
C GLY A 331 -4.23 8.88 -21.31
N THR A 332 -4.09 8.91 -19.98
CA THR A 332 -3.19 9.84 -19.27
C THR A 332 -1.77 9.26 -19.11
N ASN A 333 -0.78 9.92 -19.74
CA ASN A 333 0.64 9.53 -19.67
C ASN A 333 1.24 9.65 -18.26
N PHE A 334 1.75 8.53 -17.71
CA PHE A 334 2.49 8.49 -16.43
C PHE A 334 3.82 9.26 -16.46
N LYS A 335 4.19 9.86 -15.31
CA LYS A 335 5.43 10.64 -15.15
C LYS A 335 6.58 9.78 -14.60
N LEU A 336 7.66 9.70 -15.37
CA LEU A 336 9.00 9.32 -14.90
C LEU A 336 9.46 10.32 -13.82
N THR A 337 9.87 9.81 -12.65
CA THR A 337 10.48 10.63 -11.58
C THR A 337 11.99 10.41 -11.53
N VAL A 338 12.75 11.47 -11.24
CA VAL A 338 14.22 11.40 -11.16
C VAL A 338 14.67 12.06 -9.85
N GLY A 339 15.44 11.33 -9.04
CA GLY A 339 15.87 11.75 -7.71
C GLY A 339 17.21 11.13 -7.28
N PRO A 340 17.80 11.59 -6.16
CA PRO A 340 19.08 11.08 -5.68
C PRO A 340 19.02 9.59 -5.36
N VAL A 341 20.12 8.90 -5.63
CA VAL A 341 20.30 7.50 -5.24
C VAL A 341 20.42 7.35 -3.73
N CYS A 342 19.95 6.23 -3.19
CA CYS A 342 20.14 5.87 -1.78
C CYS A 342 20.49 4.38 -1.61
N ASN A 343 20.85 3.98 -0.39
CA ASN A 343 21.18 2.59 -0.07
C ASN A 343 20.03 1.59 -0.39
N ALA A 344 18.77 2.04 -0.37
CA ALA A 344 17.64 1.18 -0.71
C ALA A 344 17.59 0.79 -2.20
N ASP A 345 18.21 1.59 -3.07
CA ASP A 345 18.26 1.33 -4.52
C ASP A 345 19.32 0.27 -4.90
N ASN A 346 20.14 -0.17 -3.93
CA ASN A 346 21.34 -0.98 -4.16
C ASN A 346 21.07 -2.27 -4.96
N LEU A 347 20.07 -3.05 -4.53
CA LEU A 347 19.72 -4.31 -5.18
C LEU A 347 19.24 -4.11 -6.63
N GLU A 348 18.48 -3.05 -6.87
CA GLU A 348 17.90 -2.75 -8.17
C GLU A 348 18.96 -2.19 -9.13
N LEU A 349 19.85 -1.33 -8.63
CA LEU A 349 21.04 -0.87 -9.34
C LEU A 349 22.00 -2.00 -9.68
N PHE A 350 22.21 -2.95 -8.76
CA PHE A 350 23.01 -4.15 -9.00
C PHE A 350 22.44 -4.96 -10.17
N ARG A 351 21.12 -5.22 -10.13
CA ARG A 351 20.41 -5.95 -11.19
C ARG A 351 20.48 -5.21 -12.52
N LEU A 352 20.26 -3.90 -12.52
CA LEU A 352 20.35 -3.05 -13.72
C LEU A 352 21.76 -3.11 -14.31
N ALA A 353 22.78 -2.86 -13.48
CA ALA A 353 24.17 -2.83 -13.91
C ALA A 353 24.58 -4.16 -14.55
N ASN A 354 24.15 -5.29 -14.00
CA ASN A 354 24.47 -6.63 -14.49
C ASN A 354 23.61 -7.15 -15.65
N GLN A 355 22.68 -6.36 -16.20
CA GLN A 355 21.97 -6.79 -17.41
C GLN A 355 22.97 -7.00 -18.57
N PRO A 356 22.85 -8.09 -19.35
CA PRO A 356 23.80 -8.40 -20.43
C PRO A 356 24.03 -7.23 -21.40
N SER A 357 22.95 -6.55 -21.79
CA SER A 357 23.02 -5.40 -22.69
C SER A 357 23.70 -4.16 -22.10
N ILE A 358 23.73 -4.03 -20.76
CA ILE A 358 24.42 -2.93 -20.07
C ILE A 358 25.89 -3.30 -19.84
N ARG A 359 26.17 -4.57 -19.53
CA ARG A 359 27.56 -5.07 -19.41
C ARG A 359 28.31 -4.98 -20.72
N SER A 360 27.75 -5.44 -21.84
CA SER A 360 28.42 -5.35 -23.14
C SER A 360 28.71 -3.90 -23.57
N ALA A 361 27.79 -2.98 -23.25
CA ALA A 361 27.91 -1.55 -23.52
C ALA A 361 28.89 -0.81 -22.58
N SER A 362 29.15 -1.34 -21.39
CA SER A 362 30.01 -0.76 -20.36
C SER A 362 31.49 -0.95 -20.67
N LEU A 363 32.35 0.03 -20.34
CA LEU A 363 33.81 -0.08 -20.49
C LEU A 363 34.39 -1.30 -19.77
N THR A 364 33.75 -1.71 -18.67
CA THR A 364 34.04 -2.98 -17.99
C THR A 364 32.88 -3.94 -18.25
N SER A 365 33.14 -4.96 -19.08
CA SER A 365 32.10 -5.90 -19.54
C SER A 365 31.88 -7.11 -18.62
N GLN A 366 32.78 -7.37 -17.67
CA GLN A 366 32.63 -8.48 -16.73
C GLN A 366 31.42 -8.28 -15.81
N LYS A 367 30.82 -9.40 -15.39
CA LYS A 367 29.73 -9.40 -14.42
C LYS A 367 30.26 -8.90 -13.08
N ILE A 368 29.54 -7.97 -12.47
CA ILE A 368 29.89 -7.41 -11.16
C ILE A 368 29.41 -8.38 -10.08
N LEU A 369 30.26 -8.70 -9.11
CA LEU A 369 29.88 -9.51 -7.95
C LEU A 369 29.13 -8.65 -6.91
N PRO A 370 28.19 -9.23 -6.14
CA PRO A 370 27.40 -8.48 -5.16
C PRO A 370 28.24 -7.70 -4.14
N LEU A 371 29.31 -8.30 -3.62
CA LEU A 371 30.18 -7.65 -2.62
C LEU A 371 30.92 -6.44 -3.19
N ASP A 372 31.41 -6.55 -4.42
CA ASP A 372 32.12 -5.46 -5.10
C ASP A 372 31.16 -4.30 -5.40
N HIS A 373 29.94 -4.62 -5.84
CA HIS A 373 28.89 -3.62 -6.07
C HIS A 373 28.50 -2.88 -4.80
N ASN A 374 28.33 -3.59 -3.67
CA ASN A 374 27.98 -2.97 -2.39
C ASN A 374 29.07 -1.98 -1.93
N LYS A 375 30.35 -2.39 -2.00
CA LYS A 375 31.48 -1.52 -1.67
C LYS A 375 31.53 -0.30 -2.58
N TRP A 376 31.36 -0.52 -3.88
CA TRP A 376 31.36 0.54 -4.88
C TRP A 376 30.24 1.56 -4.65
N LEU A 377 29.02 1.11 -4.37
CA LEU A 377 27.89 2.01 -4.14
C LEU A 377 28.07 2.82 -2.86
N ALA A 378 28.52 2.18 -1.77
CA ALA A 378 28.80 2.85 -0.51
C ALA A 378 29.83 3.99 -0.70
N ASN A 379 30.91 3.73 -1.45
CA ASN A 379 31.91 4.75 -1.78
C ASN A 379 31.31 5.87 -2.63
N LYS A 380 30.46 5.55 -3.61
CA LYS A 380 29.84 6.55 -4.49
C LYS A 380 28.80 7.44 -3.81
N LEU A 381 28.15 6.95 -2.76
CA LEU A 381 27.16 7.72 -1.98
C LEU A 381 27.79 8.84 -1.14
N VAL A 382 29.07 8.72 -0.77
CA VAL A 382 29.79 9.71 0.06
C VAL A 382 30.80 10.54 -0.74
N ASP A 383 31.00 10.21 -2.01
CA ASP A 383 31.95 10.86 -2.91
C ASP A 383 31.42 12.24 -3.36
N LYS A 384 32.05 13.32 -2.87
CA LYS A 384 31.70 14.71 -3.23
C LYS A 384 31.93 15.04 -4.70
N ASN A 385 32.67 14.20 -5.42
CA ASN A 385 32.91 14.32 -6.86
C ASN A 385 32.00 13.40 -7.67
N CYS A 386 30.95 12.84 -7.04
CA CYS A 386 29.94 12.02 -7.67
C CYS A 386 28.55 12.62 -7.44
N PHE A 387 27.83 12.91 -8.53
CA PHE A 387 26.42 13.26 -8.48
C PHE A 387 25.60 12.15 -9.13
N PHE A 388 24.78 11.45 -8.34
CA PHE A 388 24.18 10.19 -8.74
C PHE A 388 22.66 10.20 -8.50
N LEU A 389 21.91 9.95 -9.58
CA LEU A 389 20.46 9.95 -9.60
C LEU A 389 19.90 8.64 -10.15
N VAL A 390 18.69 8.29 -9.72
CA VAL A 390 17.92 7.17 -10.22
C VAL A 390 16.60 7.65 -10.81
N ALA A 391 16.17 6.97 -11.87
CA ALA A 391 14.88 7.18 -12.51
C ALA A 391 13.91 6.10 -12.02
N LYS A 392 12.77 6.52 -11.47
CA LYS A 392 11.71 5.62 -11.03
C LYS A 392 10.45 5.83 -11.86
N TYR A 393 9.91 4.74 -12.36
CA TYR A 393 8.62 4.64 -13.02
C TYR A 393 7.77 3.67 -12.21
N ASN A 394 6.60 4.12 -11.73
CA ASN A 394 5.76 3.34 -10.81
C ASN A 394 6.52 2.85 -9.56
N SER A 395 7.36 3.71 -8.97
CA SER A 395 8.26 3.42 -7.83
C SER A 395 9.31 2.34 -8.06
N GLN A 396 9.35 1.72 -9.24
CA GLN A 396 10.39 0.80 -9.67
C GLN A 396 11.55 1.58 -10.30
N LEU A 397 12.78 1.26 -9.90
CA LEU A 397 13.97 1.78 -10.58
C LEU A 397 14.02 1.26 -12.03
N VAL A 398 13.96 2.18 -12.98
CA VAL A 398 14.00 1.88 -14.42
C VAL A 398 15.25 2.39 -15.10
N GLY A 399 16.03 3.25 -14.44
CA GLY A 399 17.29 3.74 -14.94
C GLY A 399 18.10 4.49 -13.92
N GLN A 400 19.29 4.90 -14.33
CA GLN A 400 20.19 5.71 -13.53
C GLN A 400 20.94 6.70 -14.41
N ILE A 401 21.33 7.82 -13.81
CA ILE A 401 22.23 8.79 -14.41
C ILE A 401 23.22 9.28 -13.35
N ARG A 402 24.50 9.29 -13.69
CA ARG A 402 25.59 9.66 -12.79
C ARG A 402 26.58 10.58 -13.50
N PHE A 403 27.09 11.54 -12.76
CA PHE A 403 28.12 12.47 -13.19
C PHE A 403 29.32 12.35 -12.23
N ASP A 404 30.51 12.12 -12.76
CA ASP A 404 31.76 12.04 -11.99
C ASP A 404 32.73 13.14 -12.45
N ARG A 405 33.35 13.87 -11.52
CA ARG A 405 34.44 14.81 -11.79
C ARG A 405 35.77 14.31 -11.23
N SER A 406 36.91 14.70 -11.80
CA SER A 406 38.22 14.33 -11.23
C SER A 406 38.44 14.95 -9.85
N ASP A 407 38.05 16.21 -9.73
CA ASP A 407 38.19 17.06 -8.54
C ASP A 407 37.23 18.25 -8.65
N ALA A 408 37.22 19.12 -7.63
CA ALA A 408 36.30 20.24 -7.55
C ALA A 408 36.49 21.32 -8.62
N SER A 409 37.63 21.36 -9.31
CA SER A 409 37.93 22.32 -10.38
C SER A 409 37.51 21.85 -11.78
N ASP A 410 37.21 20.55 -11.95
CA ASP A 410 36.75 19.99 -13.22
C ASP A 410 35.30 20.42 -13.49
N ALA A 411 35.17 21.46 -14.31
CA ALA A 411 33.90 22.02 -14.77
C ALA A 411 33.20 21.16 -15.84
N SER A 412 33.74 19.98 -16.17
CA SER A 412 33.22 19.12 -17.22
C SER A 412 33.05 17.68 -16.73
N PRO A 413 32.09 17.37 -15.85
CA PRO A 413 31.92 16.02 -15.33
C PRO A 413 31.59 14.99 -16.43
N VAL A 414 32.02 13.75 -16.19
CA VAL A 414 31.78 12.59 -17.05
C VAL A 414 30.45 11.93 -16.70
N LEU A 415 29.57 11.83 -17.68
CA LEU A 415 28.24 11.25 -17.61
C LEU A 415 28.27 9.73 -17.87
N SER A 416 27.60 8.99 -16.98
CA SER A 416 27.18 7.62 -17.16
C SER A 416 25.66 7.52 -17.08
N ILE A 417 25.02 6.89 -18.06
CA ILE A 417 23.56 6.71 -18.09
C ILE A 417 23.22 5.28 -18.50
N SER A 418 22.24 4.68 -17.84
CA SER A 418 21.69 3.40 -18.26
C SER A 418 20.20 3.29 -17.96
N LEU A 419 19.50 2.55 -18.82
CA LEU A 419 18.07 2.30 -18.71
C LEU A 419 17.83 0.81 -18.87
N ASP A 420 16.95 0.28 -18.03
CA ASP A 420 16.48 -1.09 -18.10
C ASP A 420 15.91 -1.35 -19.51
N LYS A 421 16.28 -2.51 -20.08
CA LYS A 421 15.92 -2.87 -21.47
C LYS A 421 14.42 -2.79 -21.75
N ASN A 422 13.58 -3.06 -20.75
CA ASN A 422 12.13 -3.10 -20.88
C ASN A 422 11.51 -1.70 -21.01
N TYR A 423 12.28 -0.65 -20.72
CA TYR A 423 11.83 0.75 -20.74
C TYR A 423 12.51 1.58 -21.84
N ARG A 424 13.31 0.94 -22.70
CA ARG A 424 13.96 1.60 -23.84
C ARG A 424 12.94 1.93 -24.92
N GLN A 425 13.29 2.91 -25.76
CA GLN A 425 12.46 3.41 -26.86
C GLN A 425 11.13 4.09 -26.45
N MET A 426 10.83 4.17 -25.14
CA MET A 426 9.68 4.88 -24.58
C MET A 426 9.97 6.37 -24.28
N GLY A 427 11.06 6.92 -24.80
CA GLY A 427 11.50 8.31 -24.51
C GLY A 427 12.08 8.54 -23.11
N PHE A 428 12.11 7.52 -22.24
CA PHE A 428 12.57 7.66 -20.85
C PHE A 428 14.06 8.03 -20.74
N GLY A 429 14.90 7.55 -21.65
CA GLY A 429 16.33 7.90 -21.68
C GLY A 429 16.55 9.41 -21.86
N SER A 430 15.85 10.04 -22.82
CA SER A 430 15.96 11.48 -23.07
C SER A 430 15.38 12.31 -21.93
N ARG A 431 14.28 11.86 -21.32
CA ARG A 431 13.70 12.52 -20.14
C ARG A 431 14.60 12.42 -18.90
N LEU A 432 15.23 11.26 -18.70
CA LEU A 432 16.22 11.06 -17.63
C LEU A 432 17.43 11.96 -17.83
N LEU A 433 17.97 12.02 -19.06
CA LEU A 433 19.09 12.89 -19.40
C LEU A 433 18.75 14.37 -19.16
N SER A 434 17.64 14.86 -19.72
CA SER A 434 17.20 16.24 -19.56
C SER A 434 17.00 16.61 -18.08
N SER A 435 16.32 15.76 -17.30
CA SER A 435 16.15 15.99 -15.87
C SER A 435 17.46 15.93 -15.08
N GLY A 436 18.40 15.06 -15.48
CA GLY A 436 19.71 14.95 -14.85
C GLY A 436 20.58 16.17 -15.12
N LEU A 437 20.61 16.68 -16.36
CA LEU A 437 21.34 17.90 -16.72
C LEU A 437 20.79 19.12 -15.98
N GLN A 438 19.47 19.27 -15.89
CA GLN A 438 18.85 20.36 -15.12
C GLN A 438 19.20 20.29 -13.63
N LYS A 439 19.27 19.09 -13.05
CA LYS A 439 19.65 18.92 -11.65
C LYS A 439 21.15 19.09 -11.42
N LEU A 440 21.97 18.79 -12.43
CA LEU A 440 23.42 18.97 -12.40
C LEU A 440 23.78 20.44 -12.23
N THR A 441 23.15 21.34 -13.01
CA THR A 441 23.42 22.79 -12.91
C THR A 441 23.02 23.37 -11.55
N LEU A 442 22.05 22.76 -10.88
CA LEU A 442 21.68 23.12 -9.50
C LEU A 442 22.67 22.57 -8.46
N TYR A 443 23.23 21.37 -8.71
CA TYR A 443 24.13 20.68 -7.77
C TYR A 443 25.58 21.18 -7.87
N TRP A 444 26.07 21.41 -9.08
CA TRP A 444 27.36 22.02 -9.39
C TRP A 444 27.16 23.19 -10.37
N PRO A 445 26.83 24.39 -9.85
CA PRO A 445 26.64 25.59 -10.67
C PRO A 445 27.88 25.98 -11.49
N GLU A 446 29.07 25.51 -11.08
CA GLU A 446 30.33 25.71 -11.77
C GLU A 446 30.51 24.84 -13.04
N ALA A 447 29.68 23.81 -13.22
CA ALA A 447 29.76 22.92 -14.37
C ALA A 447 29.42 23.69 -15.66
N LYS A 448 30.34 23.67 -16.63
CA LYS A 448 30.21 24.34 -17.93
C LYS A 448 29.78 23.38 -19.04
N SER A 449 30.22 22.14 -18.96
CA SER A 449 29.88 21.13 -19.96
C SER A 449 29.79 19.73 -19.36
N VAL A 450 29.36 18.75 -20.14
CA VAL A 450 29.27 17.34 -19.74
C VAL A 450 29.93 16.47 -20.79
N LYS A 451 30.84 15.59 -20.38
CA LYS A 451 31.53 14.63 -21.24
C LYS A 451 30.84 13.26 -21.18
N ALA A 452 30.77 12.52 -22.28
CA ALA A 452 30.37 11.11 -22.29
C ALA A 452 31.29 10.30 -23.21
N PHE A 453 31.58 9.05 -22.82
CA PHE A 453 32.45 8.15 -23.59
C PHE A 453 31.69 6.88 -23.96
N VAL A 454 31.68 6.56 -25.26
CA VAL A 454 30.88 5.47 -25.80
C VAL A 454 31.74 4.54 -26.65
N LYS A 455 31.69 3.24 -26.40
CA LYS A 455 32.33 2.22 -27.25
C LYS A 455 31.95 2.38 -28.72
N ILE A 456 32.88 2.09 -29.63
CA ILE A 456 32.66 2.22 -31.07
C ILE A 456 31.58 1.26 -31.58
N GLU A 457 31.44 0.11 -30.93
CA GLU A 457 30.44 -0.92 -31.25
C GLU A 457 29.05 -0.55 -30.72
N ASN A 458 28.96 0.37 -29.74
CA ASN A 458 27.70 0.77 -29.11
C ASN A 458 26.97 1.85 -29.92
N LYS A 459 26.55 1.47 -31.13
CA LYS A 459 25.77 2.32 -32.06
C LYS A 459 24.49 2.90 -31.42
N PRO A 460 23.72 2.17 -30.58
CA PRO A 460 22.55 2.75 -29.93
C PRO A 460 22.87 3.95 -29.03
N SER A 461 23.96 3.89 -28.26
CA SER A 461 24.34 5.00 -27.38
C SER A 461 24.91 6.18 -28.16
N GLN A 462 25.66 5.93 -29.25
CA GLN A 462 26.12 6.99 -30.16
C GLN A 462 24.92 7.78 -30.71
N LYS A 463 23.91 7.08 -31.25
CA LYS A 463 22.67 7.71 -31.74
C LYS A 463 21.93 8.45 -30.63
N PHE A 464 21.90 7.90 -29.42
CA PHE A 464 21.27 8.53 -28.26
C PHE A 464 21.92 9.87 -27.93
N PHE A 465 23.24 9.95 -27.82
CA PHE A 465 23.93 11.20 -27.50
C PHE A 465 23.78 12.25 -28.61
N SER A 466 23.98 11.87 -29.87
CA SER A 466 23.75 12.78 -31.01
C SER A 466 22.32 13.31 -31.06
N LYS A 467 21.31 12.48 -30.77
CA LYS A 467 19.90 12.90 -30.71
C LYS A 467 19.61 13.89 -29.57
N ASN A 468 20.38 13.85 -28.49
CA ASN A 468 20.20 14.72 -27.33
C ASN A 468 21.22 15.87 -27.32
N ASN A 469 21.61 16.35 -28.50
CA ASN A 469 22.45 17.53 -28.71
C ASN A 469 23.86 17.45 -28.14
N PHE A 470 24.41 16.24 -27.94
CA PHE A 470 25.85 16.10 -27.68
C PHE A 470 26.62 16.12 -29.00
N ILE A 471 27.70 16.89 -29.03
CA ILE A 471 28.63 16.99 -30.15
C ILE A 471 29.73 15.93 -29.99
N MET A 472 30.01 15.19 -31.05
CA MET A 472 31.09 14.20 -31.05
C MET A 472 32.46 14.91 -31.12
N THR A 473 33.35 14.62 -30.18
CA THR A 473 34.65 15.30 -30.05
C THR A 473 35.84 14.49 -30.60
N GLY A 474 35.59 13.28 -31.12
CA GLY A 474 36.60 12.41 -31.72
C GLY A 474 36.79 11.08 -30.98
N MET A 475 37.78 10.30 -31.43
CA MET A 475 38.16 9.02 -30.82
C MET A 475 39.22 9.21 -29.74
N THR A 476 39.12 8.43 -28.67
CA THR A 476 40.12 8.39 -27.58
C THR A 476 40.15 7.00 -26.94
N SER A 477 41.07 6.76 -26.00
CA SER A 477 41.16 5.52 -25.23
C SER A 477 40.73 5.77 -23.78
N GLN A 478 39.83 4.94 -23.26
CA GLN A 478 39.38 4.97 -21.86
C GLN A 478 39.45 3.56 -21.29
N LYS A 479 40.24 3.36 -20.23
CA LYS A 479 40.47 2.04 -19.61
C LYS A 479 40.90 0.96 -20.63
N ASN A 480 41.82 1.32 -21.54
CA ASN A 480 42.30 0.46 -22.64
C ASN A 480 41.22 0.03 -23.64
N VAL A 481 40.11 0.77 -23.72
CA VAL A 481 39.05 0.57 -24.71
C VAL A 481 38.96 1.80 -25.61
N LEU A 482 38.94 1.59 -26.92
CA LEU A 482 38.74 2.65 -27.90
C LEU A 482 37.28 3.14 -27.85
N VAL A 483 37.09 4.44 -27.66
CA VAL A 483 35.77 5.07 -27.46
C VAL A 483 35.62 6.34 -28.29
N LEU A 484 34.38 6.69 -28.58
CA LEU A 484 33.99 7.99 -29.10
C LEU A 484 33.63 8.92 -27.94
N GLY A 485 34.23 10.11 -27.94
CA GLY A 485 33.92 11.19 -27.02
C GLY A 485 32.73 12.02 -27.50
N PHE A 486 31.89 12.42 -26.55
CA PHE A 486 30.74 13.29 -26.74
C PHE A 486 30.77 14.40 -25.70
N MET A 487 30.38 15.62 -26.09
CA MET A 487 30.34 16.78 -25.21
C MET A 487 29.02 17.54 -25.36
N TYR A 488 28.47 18.02 -24.23
CA TYR A 488 27.29 18.87 -24.18
C TYR A 488 27.63 20.13 -23.40
N GLU A 489 27.45 21.30 -24.01
CA GLU A 489 27.61 22.59 -23.34
C GLU A 489 26.36 22.91 -22.52
N LEU A 490 26.53 23.20 -21.23
CA LEU A 490 25.45 23.61 -20.35
C LEU A 490 25.16 25.09 -20.62
N SER A 491 23.96 25.40 -21.09
CA SER A 491 23.50 26.78 -21.26
C SER A 491 23.46 27.45 -19.88
N LYS A 492 24.08 28.63 -19.74
CA LYS A 492 23.98 29.43 -18.52
C LYS A 492 22.58 29.94 -18.27
#